data_AF-A0A2M7SP17-F1
#
_entry.id   AF-A0A2M7SP17-F1
#
_cell.length_a   1.000
_cell.length_b   1.000
_cell.length_c   1.000
_cell.angle_alpha   90.00
_cell.angle_beta   90.00
_cell.angle_gamma   90.00
#
_symmetry.space_group_name_H-M   'P 1'
#
loop_
_entity.id
_entity.type
_entity.pdbx_description
1 polymer ?
#
loop_
_entity_poly.entity_id
_entity_poly.type
_entity_poly.pdbx_seq_one_letter_code
_entity_poly.pdbx_strand_id
1 'polypeptide(L)'
;MMAGFGFTEEQEMFRETVQRFARQELAPGAKERAKKTDRPLELIKKVADQGLVGLAVPEEFGGGGADWVTVGIAVEEMSKVDFGLGMLPVLPGLFSLLLTRHCSEEMRVCDKFMGNNFMPPPDAPKNLPIGC
;
A
#
# COMPACT_ATOMS: atom_id res chain seq x y z
N MET A 1 25.63 4.45 25.08
CA MET A 1 25.56 4.79 23.65
C MET A 1 25.24 3.50 22.90
N MET A 2 23.95 3.20 22.69
CA MET A 2 23.55 2.09 21.82
C MET A 2 23.42 2.68 20.42
N ALA A 3 24.17 2.14 19.46
CA ALA A 3 24.09 2.56 18.08
C ALA A 3 22.63 2.40 17.58
N GLY A 4 22.04 3.49 17.10
CA GLY A 4 20.62 3.57 16.77
C GLY A 4 20.28 2.85 15.47
N PHE A 5 20.13 1.52 15.54
CA PHE A 5 19.66 0.67 14.44
C PHE A 5 18.21 0.17 14.64
N GLY A 6 17.54 0.61 15.70
CA GLY A 6 16.13 0.30 15.98
C GLY A 6 15.17 1.25 15.28
N PHE A 7 13.89 0.85 15.23
CA PHE A 7 12.80 1.72 14.78
C PHE A 7 12.60 2.90 15.73
N THR A 8 12.10 4.01 15.18
CA THR A 8 11.58 5.11 16.00
C THR A 8 10.36 4.65 16.80
N GLU A 9 9.98 5.37 17.85
CA GLU A 9 8.76 5.07 18.61
C GLU A 9 7.52 5.10 17.72
N GLU A 10 7.46 6.02 16.76
CA GLU A 10 6.38 6.11 15.77
C GLU A 10 6.35 4.89 14.84
N GLN A 11 7.50 4.48 14.31
CA GLN A 11 7.62 3.28 13.48
C GLN A 11 7.27 2.00 14.26
N GLU A 12 7.60 1.95 15.54
CA GLU A 12 7.24 0.84 16.42
C GLU A 12 5.73 0.77 16.66
N MET A 13 5.09 1.90 17.00
CA MET A 13 3.62 1.97 17.13
C MET A 13 2.91 1.61 15.82
N PHE A 14 3.46 2.06 14.69
CA PHE A 14 2.96 1.71 13.37
C PHE A 14 3.08 0.20 13.11
N ARG A 15 4.25 -0.40 13.40
CA ARG A 15 4.50 -1.84 13.28
C ARG A 15 3.46 -2.65 14.06
N GLU A 16 3.23 -2.32 15.32
CA GLU A 16 2.26 -3.03 16.15
C GLU A 16 0.83 -2.92 15.59
N THR A 17 0.49 -1.75 15.04
CA THR A 17 -0.82 -1.50 14.44
C THR A 17 -1.02 -2.35 13.19
N VAL A 18 -0.05 -2.36 12.28
CA VAL A 18 -0.11 -3.20 11.07
C VAL A 18 -0.12 -4.67 11.43
N GLN A 19 0.67 -5.10 12.43
CA GLN A 19 0.68 -6.47 12.90
C GLN A 19 -0.69 -6.94 13.39
N ARG A 20 -1.37 -6.12 14.22
CA ARG A 20 -2.72 -6.44 14.71
C ARG A 20 -3.72 -6.54 13.57
N PHE A 21 -3.71 -5.56 12.67
CA PHE A 21 -4.56 -5.56 11.48
C PHE A 21 -4.33 -6.82 10.62
N ALA A 22 -3.08 -7.16 10.31
CA ALA A 22 -2.75 -8.32 9.50
C ALA A 22 -3.28 -9.62 10.14
N ARG A 23 -3.09 -9.79 11.46
CA ARG A 23 -3.57 -10.97 12.18
C ARG A 23 -5.10 -11.07 12.23
N GLN A 24 -5.79 -9.96 12.39
CA GLN A 24 -7.25 -9.94 12.56
C GLN A 24 -7.98 -10.03 11.23
N GLU A 25 -7.55 -9.24 10.24
CA GLU A 25 -8.28 -9.04 9.00
C GLU A 25 -7.73 -9.88 7.84
N LEU A 26 -6.42 -10.10 7.80
CA LEU A 26 -5.77 -10.80 6.69
C LEU A 26 -5.54 -12.29 6.98
N ALA A 27 -5.25 -12.69 8.23
CA ALA A 27 -4.98 -14.10 8.53
C ALA A 27 -6.13 -15.07 8.18
N PRO A 28 -7.41 -14.71 8.43
CA PRO A 28 -8.52 -15.58 8.06
C PRO A 28 -8.53 -15.86 6.55
N GLY A 29 -8.39 -17.14 6.17
CA GLY A 29 -8.43 -17.57 4.78
C GLY A 29 -7.14 -17.36 3.96
N ALA A 30 -6.04 -16.87 4.56
CA ALA A 30 -4.79 -16.60 3.85
C ALA A 30 -4.22 -17.84 3.14
N LYS A 31 -4.23 -19.01 3.79
CA LYS A 31 -3.75 -20.28 3.20
C LYS A 31 -4.51 -20.70 1.95
N GLU A 32 -5.82 -20.45 1.90
CA GLU A 32 -6.62 -20.79 0.73
C GLU A 32 -6.47 -19.75 -0.38
N ARG A 33 -6.34 -18.47 -0.03
CA ARG A 33 -6.02 -17.42 -1.00
C ARG A 33 -4.65 -17.63 -1.65
N ALA A 34 -3.66 -18.14 -0.92
CA ALA A 34 -2.33 -18.43 -1.48
C ALA A 34 -2.34 -19.45 -2.63
N LYS A 35 -3.40 -20.28 -2.73
CA LYS A 35 -3.59 -21.24 -3.83
C LYS A 35 -4.34 -20.65 -5.03
N LYS A 36 -4.88 -19.45 -4.89
CA LYS A 36 -5.68 -18.76 -5.90
C LYS A 36 -4.87 -17.63 -6.53
N THR A 37 -5.24 -17.27 -7.75
CA THR A 37 -4.64 -16.14 -8.48
C THR A 37 -5.30 -14.82 -8.14
N ASP A 38 -6.53 -14.90 -7.66
CA ASP A 38 -7.46 -13.80 -7.47
C ASP A 38 -7.45 -13.34 -6.02
N ARG A 39 -7.43 -12.00 -5.86
CA ARG A 39 -7.44 -11.35 -4.55
C ARG A 39 -8.81 -10.76 -4.28
N PRO A 40 -9.44 -11.04 -3.12
CA PRO A 40 -10.76 -10.51 -2.82
C PRO A 40 -10.71 -8.99 -2.74
N LEU A 41 -11.53 -8.31 -3.55
CA LEU A 41 -11.63 -6.84 -3.57
C LEU A 41 -11.95 -6.27 -2.18
N GLU A 42 -12.79 -6.96 -1.41
CA GLU A 42 -13.12 -6.57 -0.03
C GLU A 42 -11.90 -6.50 0.89
N LEU A 43 -10.93 -7.42 0.75
CA LEU A 43 -9.71 -7.37 1.55
C LEU A 43 -8.78 -6.26 1.09
N ILE A 44 -8.69 -6.03 -0.22
CA ILE A 44 -7.92 -4.90 -0.77
C ILE A 44 -8.51 -3.59 -0.25
N LYS A 45 -9.84 -3.46 -0.23
CA LYS A 45 -10.52 -2.30 0.34
C LYS A 45 -10.17 -2.11 1.82
N LYS A 46 -10.18 -3.18 2.63
CA LYS A 46 -9.76 -3.09 4.03
C LYS A 46 -8.32 -2.58 4.19
N VAL A 47 -7.40 -3.03 3.34
CA VAL A 47 -6.01 -2.55 3.35
C VAL A 47 -5.95 -1.06 2.96
N ALA A 48 -6.72 -0.65 1.96
CA ALA A 48 -6.83 0.75 1.53
C ALA A 48 -7.43 1.65 2.62
N ASP A 49 -8.47 1.19 3.31
CA ASP A 49 -9.13 1.91 4.43
C ASP A 49 -8.18 2.10 5.63
N GLN A 50 -7.14 1.28 5.77
CA GLN A 50 -6.06 1.46 6.76
C GLN A 50 -4.96 2.42 6.30
N GLY A 51 -5.08 3.00 5.10
CA GLY A 51 -4.07 3.88 4.53
C GLY A 51 -2.82 3.17 4.00
N LEU A 52 -2.87 1.84 3.87
CA LEU A 52 -1.70 1.02 3.61
C LEU A 52 -1.42 0.80 2.12
N VAL A 53 -2.26 1.24 1.18
CA VAL A 53 -2.03 1.02 -0.26
C VAL A 53 -1.16 2.13 -0.84
N GLY A 54 -1.58 3.39 -0.68
CA GLY A 54 -0.86 4.58 -1.11
C GLY A 54 0.16 5.07 -0.08
N LEU A 55 0.72 4.19 0.75
CA LEU A 55 1.47 4.55 1.95
C LEU A 55 2.67 5.48 1.65
N ALA A 56 3.45 5.18 0.61
CA ALA A 56 4.58 6.02 0.16
C ALA A 56 4.21 7.02 -0.96
N VAL A 57 2.96 7.01 -1.44
CA VAL A 57 2.52 7.96 -2.46
C VAL A 57 2.48 9.36 -1.82
N PRO A 58 2.97 10.42 -2.51
CA PRO A 58 2.90 11.78 -1.99
C PRO A 58 1.49 12.21 -1.59
N GLU A 59 1.39 13.00 -0.53
CA GLU A 59 0.10 13.49 -0.01
C GLU A 59 -0.68 14.31 -1.04
N GLU A 60 -0.01 15.05 -1.92
CA GLU A 60 -0.62 15.81 -3.01
C GLU A 60 -1.43 14.95 -4.00
N PHE A 61 -1.19 13.63 -4.01
CA PHE A 61 -1.91 12.65 -4.80
C PHE A 61 -2.86 11.76 -3.96
N GLY A 62 -3.08 12.10 -2.69
CA GLY A 62 -3.96 11.34 -1.78
C GLY A 62 -3.31 10.09 -1.21
N GLY A 63 -1.97 10.05 -1.16
CA GLY A 63 -1.19 9.04 -0.47
C GLY A 63 -0.85 9.39 0.98
N GLY A 64 -0.04 8.55 1.62
CA GLY A 64 0.38 8.70 3.01
C GLY A 64 1.72 9.39 3.22
N GLY A 65 2.51 9.61 2.16
CA GLY A 65 3.80 10.30 2.25
C GLY A 65 4.87 9.62 3.11
N ALA A 66 4.69 8.35 3.48
CA ALA A 66 5.57 7.64 4.39
C ALA A 66 6.96 7.36 3.79
N ASP A 67 7.96 7.27 4.66
CA ASP A 67 9.31 6.87 4.28
C ASP A 67 9.41 5.37 3.95
N TRP A 68 10.49 4.98 3.27
CA TRP A 68 10.69 3.60 2.82
C TRP A 68 10.95 2.58 3.94
N VAL A 69 11.42 3.00 5.12
CA VAL A 69 11.52 2.13 6.29
C VAL A 69 10.12 1.79 6.79
N THR A 70 9.25 2.79 6.90
CA THR A 70 7.84 2.63 7.28
C THR A 70 7.07 1.75 6.28
N VAL A 71 7.32 1.92 4.97
CA VAL A 71 6.80 0.99 3.94
C VAL A 71 7.32 -0.43 4.14
N GLY A 72 8.61 -0.60 4.41
CA GLY A 72 9.22 -1.90 4.69
C GLY A 72 8.56 -2.60 5.89
N ILE A 73 8.29 -1.87 6.96
CA ILE A 73 7.57 -2.37 8.13
C ILE A 73 6.18 -2.89 7.74
N ALA A 74 5.42 -2.12 6.95
CA ALA A 74 4.09 -2.53 6.51
C ALA A 74 4.13 -3.82 5.68
N VAL A 75 5.06 -3.88 4.72
CA VAL A 75 5.27 -5.07 3.87
C VAL A 75 5.64 -6.28 4.73
N GLU A 76 6.55 -6.13 5.68
CA GLU A 76 7.03 -7.24 6.51
C GLU A 76 5.90 -7.80 7.40
N GLU A 77 5.18 -6.94 8.13
CA GLU A 77 4.12 -7.38 9.04
C GLU A 77 2.94 -8.01 8.30
N MET A 78 2.54 -7.45 7.15
CA MET A 78 1.48 -8.03 6.34
C MET A 78 1.91 -9.35 5.68
N SER A 79 3.14 -9.42 5.17
CA SER A 79 3.64 -10.60 4.46
C SER A 79 3.91 -11.80 5.36
N LYS A 80 4.10 -11.58 6.68
CA LYS A 80 4.08 -12.65 7.69
C LYS A 80 2.75 -13.44 7.69
N VAL A 81 1.68 -12.85 7.17
CA VAL A 81 0.33 -13.40 7.20
C VAL A 81 -0.20 -13.72 5.80
N ASP A 82 -0.13 -12.77 4.87
CA ASP A 82 -0.59 -12.89 3.49
C ASP A 82 0.39 -12.15 2.56
N PHE A 83 1.33 -12.89 1.96
CA PHE A 83 2.32 -12.33 1.04
C PHE A 83 1.69 -11.62 -0.15
N GLY A 84 0.53 -12.11 -0.61
CA GLY A 84 -0.18 -11.45 -1.69
C GLY A 84 -0.49 -10.02 -1.28
N LEU A 85 -1.40 -9.86 -0.32
CA LEU A 85 -1.84 -8.55 0.14
C LEU A 85 -0.71 -7.70 0.75
N GLY A 86 0.33 -8.33 1.31
CA GLY A 86 1.50 -7.66 1.87
C GLY A 86 2.36 -6.87 0.89
N MET A 87 2.19 -7.10 -0.42
CA MET A 87 2.86 -6.29 -1.45
C MET A 87 2.13 -4.98 -1.79
N LEU A 88 0.89 -4.80 -1.32
CA LEU A 88 0.11 -3.59 -1.62
C LEU A 88 0.76 -2.27 -1.12
N PRO A 89 1.44 -2.21 0.03
CA PRO A 89 2.01 -0.95 0.51
C PRO A 89 3.18 -0.38 -0.29
N VAL A 90 3.85 -1.23 -1.06
CA VAL A 90 5.06 -0.83 -1.78
C VAL A 90 4.81 -0.55 -3.26
N LEU A 91 3.91 -1.28 -3.91
CA LEU A 91 3.72 -1.18 -5.36
C LEU A 91 3.30 0.23 -5.81
N PRO A 92 2.25 0.86 -5.23
CA PRO A 92 1.80 2.18 -5.67
C PRO A 92 2.85 3.26 -5.41
N GLY A 93 3.55 3.19 -4.28
CA GLY A 93 4.66 4.10 -3.95
C GLY A 93 5.83 3.98 -4.93
N LEU A 94 6.17 2.77 -5.39
CA LEU A 94 7.23 2.56 -6.38
C LEU A 94 6.87 3.16 -7.74
N PHE A 95 5.64 2.95 -8.20
CA PHE A 95 5.18 3.54 -9.45
C PHE A 95 5.10 5.07 -9.36
N SER A 96 4.56 5.61 -8.26
CA SER A 96 4.54 7.06 -8.02
C SER A 96 5.95 7.66 -8.01
N LEU A 97 6.93 6.98 -7.41
CA LEU A 97 8.32 7.42 -7.47
C LEU A 97 8.86 7.53 -8.90
N LEU A 98 8.52 6.57 -9.77
CA LEU A 98 8.97 6.59 -11.16
C LEU A 98 8.28 7.69 -11.97
N LEU A 99 6.96 7.84 -11.80
CA LEU A 99 6.18 8.86 -12.51
C LEU A 99 6.59 10.27 -12.11
N THR A 100 6.74 10.53 -10.80
CA THR A 100 7.18 11.84 -10.30
C THR A 100 8.58 12.21 -10.80
N ARG A 101 9.51 11.24 -10.84
CA ARG A 101 10.90 11.50 -11.24
C ARG A 101 11.14 11.58 -12.74
N HIS A 102 10.41 10.79 -13.55
CA HIS A 102 10.79 10.56 -14.94
C HIS A 102 9.70 10.89 -15.96
N CYS A 103 8.45 11.12 -15.53
CA CYS A 103 7.35 11.36 -16.46
C CYS A 103 6.92 12.83 -16.51
N SER A 104 6.28 13.20 -17.63
CA SER A 104 5.64 14.50 -17.82
C SER A 104 4.51 14.71 -16.81
N GLU A 105 4.15 15.96 -16.57
CA GLU A 105 3.10 16.34 -15.63
C GLU A 105 1.75 15.70 -15.97
N GLU A 106 1.46 15.51 -17.27
CA GLU A 106 0.27 14.82 -17.79
C GLU A 106 0.18 13.36 -17.32
N MET A 107 1.31 12.66 -17.23
CA MET A 107 1.37 11.26 -16.79
C MET A 107 1.35 11.12 -15.26
N ARG A 108 1.68 12.18 -14.51
CA ARG A 108 1.61 12.18 -13.03
C ARG A 108 0.17 12.14 -12.50
N VAL A 109 -0.82 12.41 -13.36
CA VAL A 109 -2.24 12.26 -12.98
C VAL A 109 -2.56 10.82 -12.55
N CYS A 110 -1.80 9.83 -13.02
CA CYS A 110 -1.95 8.44 -12.63
C CYS A 110 -1.70 8.20 -11.13
N ASP A 111 -0.91 9.04 -10.45
CA ASP A 111 -0.66 8.93 -9.01
C ASP A 111 -1.94 9.06 -8.18
N LYS A 112 -2.96 9.78 -8.69
CA LYS A 112 -4.27 9.90 -8.03
C LYS A 112 -5.01 8.56 -7.92
N PHE A 113 -4.70 7.60 -8.79
CA PHE A 113 -5.27 6.24 -8.74
C PHE A 113 -4.44 5.29 -7.88
N MET A 114 -3.22 5.69 -7.51
CA MET A 114 -2.28 4.91 -6.70
C MET A 114 -2.32 5.28 -5.21
N GLY A 115 -3.01 6.38 -4.85
CA GLY A 115 -3.29 6.74 -3.47
C GLY A 115 -4.19 5.73 -2.74
N ASN A 116 -4.60 6.07 -1.52
CA ASN A 116 -5.45 5.18 -0.71
C ASN A 116 -6.88 5.02 -1.25
N ASN A 117 -7.26 5.81 -2.26
CA ASN A 117 -8.53 5.71 -2.97
C ASN A 117 -8.44 4.71 -4.14
N PHE A 118 -8.02 3.48 -3.85
CA PHE A 118 -7.71 2.41 -4.83
C PHE A 118 -8.84 2.08 -5.82
N MET A 119 -10.07 2.52 -5.55
CA MET A 119 -11.17 2.36 -6.49
C MET A 119 -11.34 3.63 -7.34
N PRO A 120 -11.29 3.51 -8.68
CA PRO A 120 -11.76 4.61 -9.52
C PRO A 120 -13.21 4.93 -9.13
N PRO A 121 -13.60 6.20 -9.08
CA PRO A 121 -14.97 6.56 -8.73
C PRO A 121 -15.96 5.92 -9.73
N PRO A 122 -17.21 5.63 -9.34
CA PRO A 122 -18.14 4.87 -10.17
C PRO A 122 -18.40 5.46 -11.57
N ASP A 123 -18.15 6.76 -11.71
CA ASP A 123 -18.29 7.60 -12.90
C ASP A 123 -16.97 7.78 -13.68
N ALA A 124 -15.88 7.11 -13.28
CA ALA A 124 -14.61 7.21 -13.96
C ALA A 124 -14.74 6.82 -15.45
N PRO A 125 -14.10 7.57 -16.36
CA PRO A 125 -14.20 7.29 -17.79
C PRO A 125 -13.70 5.87 -18.08
N LYS A 126 -14.54 5.07 -18.73
CA LYS A 126 -14.25 3.66 -19.10
C LYS A 126 -13.03 3.50 -20.00
N ASN A 127 -12.52 4.61 -20.53
CA ASN A 127 -11.35 4.70 -21.40
C ASN A 127 -10.18 5.41 -20.68
N LEU A 128 -10.06 5.22 -19.36
CA LEU A 128 -8.78 5.44 -18.69
C LEU A 128 -7.73 4.69 -19.51
N PRO A 129 -6.61 5.34 -19.91
CA PRO A 129 -5.55 4.66 -20.64
C PRO A 129 -5.15 3.43 -19.82
N ILE A 130 -5.54 2.27 -20.33
CA ILE A 130 -5.44 0.99 -19.66
C ILE A 130 -3.95 0.77 -19.40
N GLY A 131 -3.52 0.91 -18.15
CA GLY A 131 -2.10 0.86 -17.81
C GLY A 131 -1.67 1.53 -16.50
N CYS A 132 -2.59 1.86 -15.59
CA CYS A 132 -2.30 2.11 -14.17
C CYS A 132 -3.41 1.47 -13.33
#